data_AF-A0AAD2EN07-F1
#
_entry.id   AF-A0AAD2EN07-F1
#
_cell.length_a   1.000
_cell.length_b   1.000
_cell.length_c   1.000
_cell.angle_alpha   90.00
_cell.angle_beta   90.00
_cell.angle_gamma   90.00
#
_symmetry.space_group_name_H-M   'P 1'
#
loop_
_entity.id
_entity.type
_entity.pdbx_description
1 polymer ?
#
loop_
_entity_poly.entity_id
_entity_poly.type
_entity_poly.pdbx_seq_one_letter_code
_entity_poly.pdbx_strand_id
1 'polypeptide(L)'
;MESWTRRIVDTGEVADALGPAPIGYINYSTDGRVMVFVIRRGRCRPASALPSEAEKIALFDSMFAYVGTYVVEADRVVHSIDASWNELWTGTRQTRYVAFRGGRLIYTTPETIDPMDGRLCTYEVTFSRLA
;
A
#
# COMPACT_ATOMS: atom_id res chain seq x y z
N MET A 1 -8.32 0.61 -5.99
CA MET A 1 -8.19 -0.40 -4.92
C MET A 1 -9.58 -0.72 -4.42
N GLU A 2 -9.92 -1.99 -4.21
CA GLU A 2 -11.22 -2.41 -3.68
C GLU A 2 -11.15 -2.69 -2.17
N SER A 3 -10.15 -3.46 -1.75
CA SER A 3 -9.91 -3.80 -0.35
C SER A 3 -8.42 -3.89 -0.05
N TRP A 4 -8.09 -3.68 1.22
CA TRP A 4 -6.75 -3.90 1.75
C TRP A 4 -6.84 -4.30 3.22
N THR A 5 -6.60 -5.57 3.48
CA THR A 5 -6.62 -6.14 4.83
C THR A 5 -5.21 -6.58 5.22
N ARG A 6 -5.01 -6.67 6.54
CA ARG A 6 -3.84 -7.28 7.14
C ARG A 6 -4.27 -8.38 8.09
N ARG A 7 -3.48 -9.44 8.17
CA ARG A 7 -3.58 -10.47 9.20
C ARG A 7 -2.35 -10.39 10.09
N ILE A 8 -2.52 -10.19 11.38
CA ILE A 8 -1.39 -10.22 12.31
C ILE A 8 -0.95 -11.66 12.52
N VAL A 9 0.36 -11.91 12.45
CA VAL A 9 0.93 -13.27 12.52
C VAL A 9 0.73 -13.89 13.90
N ASP A 10 0.86 -13.11 14.98
CA ASP A 10 0.80 -13.60 16.36
C ASP A 10 -0.62 -14.01 16.80
N THR A 11 -1.62 -13.20 16.51
CA THR A 11 -3.00 -13.39 16.95
C THR A 11 -3.92 -13.98 15.88
N GLY A 12 -3.50 -13.93 14.61
CA GLY A 12 -4.36 -14.27 13.47
C GLY A 12 -5.46 -13.24 13.20
N GLU A 13 -5.52 -12.15 13.96
CA GLU A 13 -6.50 -11.06 13.83
C GLU A 13 -6.45 -10.46 12.43
N VAL A 14 -7.61 -10.25 11.82
CA VAL A 14 -7.75 -9.61 10.51
C VAL A 14 -8.42 -8.26 10.67
N ALA A 15 -7.79 -7.22 10.13
CA ALA A 15 -8.31 -5.86 10.14
C ALA A 15 -8.02 -5.16 8.81
N ASP A 16 -8.71 -4.05 8.55
CA ASP A 16 -8.37 -3.17 7.44
C ASP A 16 -7.01 -2.51 7.68
N ALA A 17 -6.11 -2.59 6.70
CA ALA A 17 -4.75 -2.05 6.83
C ALA A 17 -4.75 -0.50 6.83
N LEU A 18 -5.62 0.11 6.02
CA LEU A 18 -5.76 1.57 5.93
C LEU A 18 -7.21 2.03 6.10
N GLY A 19 -7.95 1.34 6.97
CA GLY A 19 -9.39 1.53 7.16
C GLY A 19 -10.25 1.01 5.99
N PRO A 20 -11.58 1.04 6.13
CA PRO A 20 -12.48 0.43 5.15
C PRO A 20 -12.48 1.20 3.83
N ALA A 21 -12.47 0.45 2.73
CA ALA A 21 -12.57 0.94 1.35
C ALA A 21 -11.60 2.11 1.01
N PRO A 22 -10.28 1.98 1.21
CA PRO A 22 -9.33 3.06 0.97
C PRO A 22 -9.32 3.52 -0.49
N ILE A 23 -8.95 4.79 -0.73
CA ILE A 23 -8.81 5.33 -2.08
C ILE A 23 -7.35 5.13 -2.48
N GLY A 24 -7.10 4.29 -3.48
CA GLY A 24 -5.74 4.10 -3.95
C GLY A 24 -5.60 3.43 -5.30
N TYR A 25 -4.45 3.66 -5.89
CA TYR A 25 -4.06 3.18 -7.20
C TYR A 25 -2.70 2.50 -7.11
N ILE A 26 -2.54 1.49 -7.95
CA ILE A 26 -1.25 0.99 -8.36
C ILE A 26 -1.17 1.10 -9.87
N ASN A 27 -0.08 1.66 -10.37
CA ASN A 27 0.19 1.77 -11.79
C ASN A 27 1.50 1.07 -12.11
N TYR A 28 1.45 0.23 -13.16
CA TYR A 28 2.61 -0.38 -13.78
C TYR A 28 2.75 0.20 -15.17
N SER A 29 3.79 0.99 -15.38
CA SER A 29 4.08 1.63 -16.65
C SER A 29 4.92 0.70 -17.53
N THR A 30 4.75 0.80 -18.85
CA THR A 30 5.48 0.00 -19.84
C THR A 30 6.98 0.27 -19.87
N ASP A 31 7.43 1.39 -19.29
CA ASP A 31 8.84 1.72 -19.08
C ASP A 31 9.46 1.09 -17.82
N GLY A 32 8.74 0.19 -17.15
CA GLY A 32 9.23 -0.56 -15.99
C GLY A 32 9.07 0.16 -14.65
N ARG A 33 8.32 1.27 -14.61
CA ARG A 33 8.04 2.01 -13.37
C ARG A 33 6.78 1.54 -12.67
N VAL A 34 6.82 1.54 -11.34
CA VAL A 34 5.67 1.32 -10.47
C VAL A 34 5.39 2.57 -9.63
N MET A 35 4.12 2.91 -9.50
CA MET A 35 3.66 3.96 -8.58
C MET A 35 2.50 3.44 -7.74
N VAL A 36 2.61 3.58 -6.43
CA VAL A 36 1.56 3.25 -5.46
C VAL A 36 1.19 4.49 -4.70
N PHE A 37 -0.09 4.79 -4.65
CA PHE A 37 -0.63 5.87 -3.83
C PHE A 37 -1.96 5.42 -3.23
N VAL A 38 -2.06 5.44 -1.91
CA VAL A 38 -3.24 5.00 -1.17
C VAL A 38 -3.47 5.93 0.01
N ILE A 39 -4.73 6.30 0.22
CA ILE A 39 -5.16 7.13 1.34
C ILE A 39 -6.38 6.52 2.02
N ARG A 40 -6.44 6.65 3.35
CA ARG A 40 -7.64 6.33 4.13
C ARG A 40 -8.80 7.21 3.65
N ARG A 41 -10.05 6.71 3.69
CA ARG A 41 -11.24 7.55 3.51
C ARG A 41 -11.51 8.44 4.72
N GLY A 42 -12.18 9.57 4.51
CA GLY A 42 -12.58 10.47 5.61
C GLY A 42 -11.42 11.18 6.30
N ARG A 43 -10.32 11.42 5.56
CA ARG A 43 -9.17 12.18 6.07
C ARG A 43 -9.57 13.59 6.46
N CYS A 44 -8.82 14.17 7.41
CA CYS A 44 -9.02 15.56 7.79
C CYS A 44 -8.83 16.47 6.58
N ARG A 45 -9.68 17.49 6.48
CA ARG A 45 -9.47 18.61 5.56
C ARG A 45 -8.80 19.72 6.36
N PRO A 46 -7.62 20.21 5.95
CA PRO A 46 -6.98 21.33 6.64
C PRO A 46 -7.89 22.55 6.72
N ALA A 47 -7.87 23.25 7.86
CA ALA A 47 -8.67 24.45 8.10
C ALA A 47 -8.19 25.67 7.29
N SER A 48 -6.94 25.65 6.82
CA SER A 48 -6.36 26.72 6.01
C SER A 48 -5.45 26.16 4.91
N ALA A 49 -4.96 27.02 4.01
CA ALA A 49 -4.03 26.64 2.94
C ALA A 49 -2.70 26.08 3.48
N LEU A 50 -2.27 26.52 4.67
CA LEU A 50 -1.13 25.96 5.38
C LEU A 50 -1.66 25.04 6.50
N PRO A 51 -1.50 23.71 6.39
CA PRO A 51 -1.93 22.81 7.45
C PRO A 51 -1.11 23.04 8.73
N SER A 52 -1.78 22.99 9.87
CA SER A 52 -1.15 22.90 11.19
C SER A 52 -0.32 21.62 11.33
N GLU A 53 0.55 21.56 12.33
CA GLU A 53 1.37 20.36 12.59
C GLU A 53 0.50 19.12 12.84
N ALA A 54 -0.56 19.26 13.64
CA ALA A 54 -1.50 18.18 13.91
C ALA A 54 -2.20 17.68 12.63
N GLU A 55 -2.56 18.60 11.72
CA GLU A 55 -3.15 18.22 10.44
C GLU A 55 -2.13 17.54 9.52
N LYS A 56 -0.86 17.98 9.51
CA LYS A 56 0.21 17.31 8.75
C LYS A 56 0.42 15.88 9.22
N ILE A 57 0.50 15.66 10.54
CA ILE A 57 0.64 14.33 11.14
C ILE A 57 -0.56 13.46 10.75
N ALA A 58 -1.79 13.94 10.96
CA ALA A 58 -2.99 13.18 10.61
C ALA A 58 -3.08 12.83 9.11
N LEU A 59 -2.61 13.72 8.22
CA LEU A 59 -2.52 13.46 6.79
C LEU A 59 -1.41 12.46 6.45
N PHE A 60 -0.28 12.49 7.15
CA PHE A 60 0.81 11.54 6.96
C PHE A 60 0.42 10.14 7.43
N ASP A 61 -0.13 10.00 8.64
CA ASP A 61 -0.54 8.71 9.23
C ASP A 61 -1.66 8.01 8.45
N SER A 62 -2.39 8.77 7.63
CA SER A 62 -3.49 8.26 6.81
C SER A 62 -3.11 8.03 5.34
N MET A 63 -1.82 8.06 5.00
CA MET A 63 -1.29 7.86 3.66
C MET A 63 -0.32 6.68 3.56
N PHE A 64 -0.22 6.12 2.36
CA PHE A 64 0.76 5.10 2.00
C PHE A 64 1.12 5.30 0.52
N ALA A 65 2.37 5.65 0.23
CA ALA A 65 2.75 6.05 -1.13
C ALA A 65 4.22 5.80 -1.44
N TYR A 66 4.51 5.08 -2.52
CA TYR A 66 5.88 4.88 -2.98
C TYR A 66 5.96 4.82 -4.51
N VAL A 67 7.16 5.06 -5.01
CA VAL A 67 7.50 4.91 -6.43
C VAL A 67 8.76 4.07 -6.58
N GLY A 68 8.92 3.45 -7.74
CA GLY A 68 10.08 2.62 -8.00
C GLY A 68 10.05 1.95 -9.36
N THR A 69 10.80 0.87 -9.46
CA THR A 69 10.79 -0.05 -10.60
C THR A 69 10.23 -1.41 -10.21
N TYR A 70 9.84 -2.23 -11.18
CA TYR A 70 9.32 -3.56 -10.90
C TYR A 70 9.87 -4.63 -11.85
N VAL A 71 9.92 -5.85 -11.35
CA VAL A 71 10.14 -7.06 -12.15
C VAL A 71 8.99 -8.02 -11.89
N VAL A 72 8.44 -8.58 -12.97
CA VAL A 72 7.41 -9.62 -12.91
C VAL A 72 8.08 -10.98 -13.03
N GLU A 73 7.77 -11.87 -12.10
CA GLU A 73 8.17 -13.26 -12.09
C GLU A 73 6.92 -14.15 -12.23
N ALA A 74 7.07 -15.48 -12.17
CA ALA A 74 5.98 -16.41 -12.45
C ALA A 74 4.79 -16.29 -11.49
N ASP A 75 5.04 -16.09 -10.20
CA ASP A 75 4.04 -16.07 -9.12
C ASP A 75 4.00 -14.74 -8.34
N ARG A 76 4.87 -13.79 -8.69
CA ARG A 76 5.06 -12.55 -7.92
C ARG A 76 5.49 -11.38 -8.79
N VAL A 77 5.33 -10.19 -8.22
CA VAL A 77 6.01 -8.98 -8.65
C VAL A 77 6.92 -8.50 -7.53
N VAL A 78 8.11 -8.04 -7.89
CA VAL A 78 9.07 -7.46 -6.95
C VAL A 78 9.29 -6.01 -7.29
N HIS A 79 9.00 -5.12 -6.35
CA HIS A 79 9.26 -3.68 -6.49
C HIS A 79 10.62 -3.35 -5.89
N SER A 80 11.42 -2.56 -6.58
CA SER A 80 12.58 -1.88 -6.01
C SER A 80 12.20 -0.43 -5.76
N ILE A 81 12.21 0.02 -4.51
CA ILE A 81 11.68 1.33 -4.12
C ILE A 81 12.73 2.42 -4.29
N ASP A 82 12.40 3.41 -5.12
CA ASP A 82 13.25 4.59 -5.36
C ASP A 82 12.95 5.72 -4.36
N ALA A 83 11.68 5.87 -3.96
CA ALA A 83 11.25 6.83 -2.93
C ALA A 83 9.92 6.41 -2.29
N SER A 84 9.74 6.73 -1.00
CA SER A 84 8.54 6.37 -0.24
C SER A 84 8.16 7.42 0.82
N TRP A 85 6.87 7.45 1.18
CA TRP A 85 6.36 8.25 2.29
C TRP A 85 7.05 7.92 3.63
N ASN A 86 7.44 6.66 3.80
CA ASN A 86 8.26 6.19 4.92
C ASN A 86 9.68 5.91 4.42
N GLU A 87 10.64 6.73 4.83
CA GLU A 87 12.01 6.66 4.31
C GLU A 87 12.73 5.34 4.63
N LEU A 88 12.29 4.59 5.65
CA LEU A 88 12.83 3.24 5.92
C LEU A 88 12.61 2.25 4.76
N TRP A 89 11.68 2.54 3.86
CA TRP A 89 11.40 1.71 2.69
C TRP A 89 12.20 2.11 1.45
N THR A 90 12.77 3.31 1.43
CA THR A 90 13.60 3.80 0.32
C THR A 90 14.82 2.89 0.14
N GLY A 91 15.08 2.42 -1.09
CA GLY A 91 16.16 1.48 -1.40
C GLY A 91 15.88 0.01 -1.02
N THR A 92 14.69 -0.31 -0.50
CA THR A 92 14.29 -1.68 -0.18
C THR A 92 13.60 -2.39 -1.35
N ARG A 93 13.41 -3.71 -1.20
CA ARG A 93 12.62 -4.53 -2.13
C ARG A 93 11.33 -4.99 -1.48
N GLN A 94 10.22 -4.88 -2.22
CA GLN A 94 8.89 -5.26 -1.76
C GLN A 94 8.31 -6.35 -2.68
N THR A 95 8.11 -7.55 -2.13
CA THR A 95 7.54 -8.68 -2.87
C THR A 95 6.02 -8.73 -2.69
N ARG A 96 5.30 -8.94 -3.79
CA ARG A 96 3.85 -9.20 -3.80
C ARG A 96 3.59 -10.47 -4.61
N TYR A 97 3.06 -11.51 -3.97
CA TYR A 97 2.52 -12.65 -4.71
C TYR A 97 1.26 -12.21 -5.43
N VAL A 98 1.07 -12.69 -6.65
CA VAL A 98 0.01 -12.20 -7.54
C VAL A 98 -0.94 -13.32 -7.95
N ALA A 99 -2.24 -13.04 -7.91
CA ALA A 99 -3.26 -13.87 -8.52
C ALA A 99 -4.25 -13.01 -9.31
N PHE A 100 -4.66 -13.50 -10.48
CA PHE A 100 -5.69 -12.87 -11.30
C PHE A 100 -6.96 -13.71 -11.26
N ARG A 101 -8.07 -13.13 -10.82
CA ARG A 101 -9.36 -13.83 -10.70
C ARG A 101 -10.51 -12.89 -11.06
N GLY A 102 -11.34 -13.26 -12.03
CA GLY A 102 -12.55 -12.49 -12.37
C GLY A 102 -12.30 -11.01 -12.69
N GLY A 103 -11.23 -10.69 -13.42
CA GLY A 103 -10.86 -9.30 -13.72
C GLY A 103 -10.22 -8.53 -12.55
N ARG A 104 -9.94 -9.20 -11.44
CA ARG A 104 -9.28 -8.62 -10.26
C ARG A 104 -7.83 -9.07 -10.17
N LEU A 105 -7.00 -8.17 -9.70
CA LEU A 105 -5.64 -8.44 -9.25
C LEU A 105 -5.65 -8.56 -7.72
N ILE A 106 -5.20 -9.70 -7.22
CA ILE A 106 -5.08 -9.99 -5.78
C ILE A 106 -3.60 -10.06 -5.45
N TYR A 107 -3.16 -9.21 -4.53
CA TYR A 107 -1.82 -9.21 -3.96
C TYR A 107 -1.83 -9.80 -2.57
N THR A 108 -0.86 -10.66 -2.29
CA THR A 108 -0.50 -11.02 -0.93
C THR A 108 0.97 -10.77 -0.67
N THR A 109 1.35 -10.55 0.58
CA THR A 109 2.76 -10.38 0.97
C THR A 109 3.28 -11.62 1.68
N PRO A 110 4.60 -11.87 1.64
CA PRO A 110 5.28 -12.55 2.73
C PRO A 110 4.99 -11.86 4.08
N GLU A 111 5.40 -12.50 5.18
CA GLU A 111 5.41 -11.82 6.48
C GLU A 111 6.27 -10.55 6.41
N THR A 112 5.74 -9.45 6.93
CA THR A 112 6.37 -8.14 6.90
C THR A 112 6.00 -7.36 8.15
N ILE A 113 6.83 -6.39 8.50
CA ILE A 113 6.52 -5.41 9.54
C ILE A 113 5.56 -4.38 8.97
N ASP A 114 4.42 -4.18 9.65
CA ASP A 114 3.47 -3.14 9.30
C ASP A 114 4.09 -1.75 9.55
N PRO A 115 4.19 -0.88 8.55
CA PRO A 115 4.81 0.44 8.73
C PRO A 115 3.96 1.40 9.57
N MET A 116 2.71 1.06 9.90
CA MET A 116 1.79 1.91 10.67
C MET A 116 1.86 1.66 12.17
N ASP A 117 2.08 0.40 12.61
CA ASP A 117 2.13 0.06 14.04
C ASP A 117 3.26 -0.91 14.43
N GLY A 118 4.11 -1.32 13.49
CA GLY A 118 5.29 -2.14 13.74
C GLY A 118 5.00 -3.63 14.00
N ARG A 119 3.76 -4.10 13.86
CA ARG A 119 3.41 -5.51 14.09
C ARG A 119 3.78 -6.38 12.88
N LEU A 120 4.19 -7.63 13.13
CA LEU A 120 4.42 -8.61 12.08
C LEU A 120 3.08 -9.09 11.49
N CYS A 121 2.89 -8.92 10.20
CA CYS A 121 1.63 -9.23 9.52
C CYS A 121 1.85 -9.77 8.10
N THR A 122 0.77 -10.25 7.48
CA THR A 122 0.66 -10.40 6.03
C THR A 122 -0.46 -9.50 5.53
N TYR A 123 -0.35 -9.01 4.29
CA TYR A 123 -1.41 -8.24 3.65
C TYR A 123 -2.11 -9.04 2.56
N GLU A 124 -3.39 -8.72 2.35
CA GLU A 124 -4.12 -9.04 1.13
C GLU A 124 -4.70 -7.74 0.54
N VAL A 125 -4.49 -7.51 -0.74
CA VAL A 125 -4.97 -6.31 -1.45
C VAL A 125 -5.69 -6.73 -2.72
N THR A 126 -6.90 -6.23 -2.92
CA THR A 126 -7.65 -6.49 -4.15
C THR A 126 -7.78 -5.21 -4.96
N PHE A 127 -7.43 -5.29 -6.25
CA PHE A 127 -7.59 -4.22 -7.22
C PHE A 127 -8.50 -4.66 -8.37
N SER A 128 -9.36 -3.74 -8.80
CA SER A 128 -10.00 -3.80 -10.12
C SER A 128 -9.19 -3.01 -11.13
N ARG A 129 -9.07 -3.56 -12.34
CA ARG A 129 -8.55 -2.82 -13.49
C ARG A 129 -9.55 -1.75 -13.90
N LEU A 130 -9.06 -0.53 -14.20
CA LEU A 130 -9.89 0.49 -14.84
C LEU A 130 -10.19 0.05 -16.28
N ALA A 131 -11.46 0.19 -16.66
CA ALA A 131 -11.94 -0.09 -18.02
C ALA A 131 -11.39 0.93 -19.02
#